data_AF-A0A4Y9YJ13-F1
#
_entry.id   AF-A0A4Y9YJ13-F1
#
_cell.length_a   1.000
_cell.length_b   1.000
_cell.length_c   1.000
_cell.angle_alpha   90.00
_cell.angle_beta   90.00
_cell.angle_gamma   90.00
#
_symmetry.space_group_name_H-M   'P 1'
#
loop_
_entity.id
_entity.type
_entity.pdbx_description
1 polymer ?
#
loop_
_entity_poly.entity_id
_entity_poly.type
_entity_poly.pdbx_seq_one_letter_code
_entity_poly.pdbx_strand_id
1 'polypeptide(L)'
;MNGLQPVYRMETSVMDDAVQLLTNCMKDPARPTRCARVLCGCLHLLDGRDEDDSCSLDVHFHVPRHGEYEDIRKKYPQHLDACVAFLSLPRSDEEMKDLDSSLRTCTCSIQLSGPGETRWLLKWLHDSFEAYRLFTFEDVVQMLIRHLAGVLNNAVESKTVGGVTALPRLRKNRRKHTGLWPTDASQLMPYGLERSMQGYAVSFRLCRQDGFPDILLLFNKILAICGRSVIPHLLQFDSAWPMRITDLTIAFLQERRNTLGKFVDIDTELRWMEALALVLEFCANVTDLSQVNSTDLMLFKFVRMLTWVNTIREVRSCGLLFVCDCIIKDLPLFLIETKVWTQDHINQFTELFARFGSMFYADKPEEDQTVYSPEIVARYAAANVRLDDPLHLAFEGFAWASKLRQLRT
;
A
#
# COMPACT_ATOMS: atom_id res chain seq x y z
N MET A 1 -6.89 -45.64 21.47
CA MET A 1 -7.06 -45.11 20.10
C MET A 1 -8.06 -43.97 20.18
N ASN A 2 -7.58 -42.75 20.42
CA ASN A 2 -8.43 -41.55 20.44
C ASN A 2 -8.38 -40.94 19.05
N GLY A 3 -9.51 -41.00 18.35
CA GLY A 3 -9.66 -40.37 17.04
C GLY A 3 -9.64 -38.85 17.20
N LEU A 4 -8.57 -38.21 16.75
CA LEU A 4 -8.56 -36.79 16.44
C LEU A 4 -9.57 -36.59 15.29
N GLN A 5 -10.74 -36.03 15.61
CA GLN A 5 -11.62 -35.48 14.58
C GLN A 5 -10.96 -34.22 14.01
N PRO A 6 -11.11 -33.95 12.69
CA PRO A 6 -10.48 -32.82 12.06
C PRO A 6 -11.21 -31.52 12.44
N VAL A 7 -10.48 -30.59 13.05
CA VAL A 7 -10.91 -29.21 13.39
C VAL A 7 -11.23 -28.37 12.13
N TYR A 8 -10.87 -28.86 10.94
CA TYR A 8 -11.00 -28.20 9.63
C TYR A 8 -12.42 -27.88 9.12
N ARG A 9 -13.50 -28.12 9.87
CA ARG A 9 -14.88 -27.85 9.39
C ARG A 9 -15.51 -26.54 9.88
N MET A 10 -14.95 -25.88 10.90
CA MET A 10 -15.52 -24.64 11.45
C MET A 10 -15.02 -23.37 10.76
N GLU A 11 -13.76 -23.33 10.34
CA GLU A 11 -13.10 -22.12 9.80
C GLU A 11 -13.75 -21.59 8.51
N THR A 12 -14.12 -22.48 7.57
CA THR A 12 -14.76 -22.05 6.31
C THR A 12 -16.13 -21.41 6.52
N SER A 13 -16.86 -21.81 7.56
CA SER A 13 -18.22 -21.31 7.83
C SER A 13 -18.20 -19.91 8.42
N VAL A 14 -17.24 -19.62 9.31
CA VAL A 14 -17.11 -18.29 9.93
C VAL A 14 -16.68 -17.24 8.91
N MET A 15 -15.78 -17.58 7.99
CA MET A 15 -15.41 -16.69 6.89
C MET A 15 -16.60 -16.37 5.98
N ASP A 16 -17.37 -17.38 5.55
CA ASP A 16 -18.58 -17.19 4.75
C ASP A 16 -19.56 -16.22 5.44
N ASP A 17 -19.79 -16.41 6.73
CA ASP A 17 -20.64 -15.54 7.55
C ASP A 17 -20.10 -14.11 7.67
N ALA A 18 -18.80 -13.93 7.92
CA ALA A 18 -18.16 -12.63 8.04
C ALA A 18 -18.21 -11.86 6.72
N VAL A 19 -17.91 -12.52 5.59
CA VAL A 19 -18.04 -11.96 4.25
C VAL A 19 -19.47 -11.53 3.99
N GLN A 20 -20.44 -12.42 4.22
CA GLN A 20 -21.85 -12.16 3.91
C GLN A 20 -22.40 -11.03 4.77
N LEU A 21 -22.03 -11.00 6.05
CA LEU A 21 -22.39 -9.93 6.98
C LEU A 21 -21.80 -8.60 6.51
N LEU A 22 -20.48 -8.52 6.32
CA LEU A 22 -19.78 -7.29 5.94
C LEU A 22 -20.29 -6.75 4.59
N THR A 23 -20.47 -7.62 3.60
CA THR A 23 -21.01 -7.25 2.27
C THR A 23 -22.42 -6.69 2.38
N ASN A 24 -23.30 -7.33 3.17
CA ASN A 24 -24.65 -6.83 3.40
C ASN A 24 -24.65 -5.50 4.13
N CYS A 25 -23.73 -5.30 5.06
CA CYS A 25 -23.60 -4.05 5.80
C CYS A 25 -23.24 -2.88 4.89
N MET A 26 -22.37 -3.11 3.90
CA MET A 26 -21.83 -2.09 3.00
C MET A 26 -22.55 -2.00 1.65
N LYS A 27 -23.74 -2.60 1.50
CA LYS A 27 -24.56 -2.49 0.28
C LYS A 27 -24.83 -1.04 -0.12
N ASP A 28 -25.09 -0.18 0.87
CA ASP A 28 -25.05 1.26 0.72
C ASP A 28 -23.76 1.79 1.37
N PRO A 29 -22.72 2.10 0.58
CA PRO A 29 -21.44 2.57 1.13
C PRO A 29 -21.53 3.94 1.81
N ALA A 30 -22.60 4.71 1.55
CA ALA A 30 -22.83 5.98 2.24
C ALA A 30 -23.47 5.75 3.63
N ARG A 31 -24.18 4.63 3.82
CA ARG A 31 -24.96 4.35 5.03
C ARG A 31 -24.85 2.88 5.43
N PRO A 32 -23.71 2.44 5.98
CA PRO A 32 -23.56 1.10 6.50
C PRO A 32 -24.60 0.80 7.58
N THR A 33 -25.16 -0.41 7.57
CA THR A 33 -26.27 -0.78 8.45
C THR A 33 -25.84 -1.29 9.83
N ARG A 34 -24.54 -1.42 10.09
CA ARG A 34 -23.97 -1.92 11.35
C ARG A 34 -22.88 -0.98 11.87
N CYS A 35 -22.62 -1.06 13.17
CA CYS A 35 -21.64 -0.21 13.84
C CYS A 35 -20.20 -0.59 13.46
N ALA A 36 -19.26 0.32 13.76
CA ALA A 36 -17.84 0.15 13.48
C ALA A 36 -17.27 -1.15 14.06
N ARG A 37 -17.65 -1.52 15.28
CA ARG A 37 -17.16 -2.76 15.93
C ARG A 37 -17.45 -4.01 15.10
N VAL A 38 -18.66 -4.12 14.54
CA VAL A 38 -19.06 -5.26 13.70
C VAL A 38 -18.24 -5.27 12.41
N LEU A 39 -18.07 -4.11 11.76
CA LEU A 39 -17.31 -4.02 10.51
C LEU A 39 -15.83 -4.36 10.73
N CYS A 40 -15.22 -3.77 11.76
CA CYS A 40 -13.84 -4.02 12.16
C CYS A 40 -13.62 -5.50 12.54
N GLY A 41 -14.49 -6.09 13.35
CA GLY A 41 -14.34 -7.49 13.73
C GLY A 41 -14.56 -8.47 12.58
N CYS A 42 -15.44 -8.16 11.60
CA CYS A 42 -15.48 -8.93 10.36
C CYS A 42 -14.14 -8.87 9.62
N LEU A 43 -13.56 -7.67 9.47
CA LEU A 43 -12.27 -7.49 8.79
C LEU A 43 -11.12 -8.18 9.52
N HIS A 44 -11.13 -8.18 10.85
CA HIS A 44 -10.18 -8.93 11.69
C HIS A 44 -10.15 -10.41 11.29
N LEU A 45 -11.32 -11.05 11.26
CA LEU A 45 -11.45 -12.46 10.87
C LEU A 45 -11.07 -12.68 9.40
N LEU A 46 -11.44 -11.78 8.49
CA LEU A 46 -11.12 -11.89 7.05
C LEU A 46 -9.63 -11.71 6.74
N ASP A 47 -8.88 -11.07 7.63
CA ASP A 47 -7.42 -11.00 7.60
C ASP A 47 -6.75 -12.26 8.19
N GLY A 48 -7.54 -13.27 8.58
CA GLY A 48 -7.06 -14.55 9.12
C GLY A 48 -6.58 -14.46 10.56
N ARG A 49 -7.08 -13.48 11.30
CA ARG A 49 -6.81 -13.34 12.73
C ARG A 49 -7.78 -14.20 13.53
N ASP A 50 -7.26 -14.82 14.58
CA ASP A 50 -8.08 -15.62 15.49
C ASP A 50 -8.89 -14.74 16.45
N GLU A 51 -9.87 -15.34 17.12
CA GLU A 51 -10.72 -14.65 18.10
C GLU A 51 -9.94 -14.07 19.29
N ASP A 52 -8.85 -14.73 19.65
CA ASP A 52 -7.98 -14.36 20.77
C ASP A 52 -6.89 -13.34 20.37
N ASP A 53 -6.72 -13.06 19.07
CA ASP A 53 -5.77 -12.07 18.60
C ASP A 53 -6.26 -10.66 18.90
N SER A 54 -5.34 -9.80 19.37
CA SER A 54 -5.60 -8.36 19.50
C SER A 54 -5.95 -7.74 18.15
N CYS A 55 -6.82 -6.73 18.15
CA CYS A 55 -7.21 -6.02 16.94
C CYS A 55 -6.00 -5.46 16.18
N SER A 56 -6.01 -5.66 14.85
CA SER A 56 -4.88 -5.33 13.97
C SER A 56 -4.50 -3.84 13.94
N LEU A 57 -5.35 -2.95 14.46
CA LEU A 57 -5.10 -1.51 14.50
C LEU A 57 -3.94 -1.13 15.43
N ASP A 58 -3.65 -1.97 16.42
CA ASP A 58 -2.56 -1.73 17.38
C ASP A 58 -1.26 -2.45 16.98
N VAL A 59 -1.29 -3.18 15.85
CA VAL A 59 -0.15 -3.94 15.36
C VAL A 59 0.68 -3.07 14.43
N HIS A 60 2.00 -3.04 14.65
CA HIS A 60 2.91 -2.36 13.74
C HIS A 60 2.84 -2.91 12.31
N PHE A 61 3.23 -2.09 11.33
CA PHE A 61 3.13 -2.47 9.92
C PHE A 61 3.86 -3.77 9.62
N HIS A 62 3.13 -4.70 9.01
CA HIS A 62 3.63 -5.86 8.32
C HIS A 62 2.84 -6.03 7.05
N VAL A 63 3.49 -6.46 5.96
CA VAL A 63 2.77 -6.76 4.72
C VAL A 63 1.74 -7.85 5.03
N PRO A 64 0.42 -7.61 4.82
CA PRO A 64 -0.57 -8.62 5.15
C PRO A 64 -0.37 -9.86 4.26
N ARG A 65 -0.22 -11.02 4.91
CA ARG A 65 0.03 -12.31 4.26
C ARG A 65 -0.97 -13.33 4.77
N HIS A 66 -2.22 -13.20 4.33
CA HIS A 66 -3.22 -14.23 4.59
C HIS A 66 -3.20 -15.27 3.47
N GLY A 67 -3.05 -16.55 3.84
CA GLY A 67 -3.01 -17.67 2.89
C GLY A 67 -4.28 -17.77 2.05
N GLU A 68 -5.40 -17.26 2.56
CA GLU A 68 -6.72 -17.37 1.92
C GLU A 68 -7.08 -16.14 1.09
N TYR A 69 -6.21 -15.13 0.93
CA TYR A 69 -6.54 -13.98 0.07
C TYR A 69 -6.82 -14.39 -1.38
N GLU A 70 -6.17 -15.42 -1.93
CA GLU A 70 -6.52 -15.94 -3.25
C GLU A 70 -7.94 -16.55 -3.26
N ASP A 71 -8.31 -17.28 -2.20
CA ASP A 71 -9.63 -17.87 -2.05
C ASP A 71 -10.71 -16.79 -1.87
N ILE A 72 -10.44 -15.73 -1.12
CA ILE A 72 -11.36 -14.59 -0.97
C ILE A 72 -11.60 -13.94 -2.34
N ARG A 73 -10.54 -13.68 -3.12
CA ARG A 73 -10.63 -13.11 -4.47
C ARG A 73 -11.39 -14.00 -5.45
N LYS A 74 -11.36 -15.30 -5.23
CA LYS A 74 -12.04 -16.29 -6.06
C LYS A 74 -13.52 -16.46 -5.68
N LYS A 75 -13.82 -16.55 -4.40
CA LYS A 75 -15.16 -16.89 -3.88
C LYS A 75 -16.04 -15.66 -3.65
N TYR A 76 -15.45 -14.52 -3.27
CA TYR A 76 -16.20 -13.36 -2.78
C TYR A 76 -15.85 -12.03 -3.49
N PRO A 77 -15.90 -11.96 -4.83
CA PRO A 77 -15.61 -10.71 -5.54
C PRO A 77 -16.55 -9.55 -5.14
N GLN A 78 -17.82 -9.85 -4.85
CA GLN A 78 -18.83 -8.85 -4.46
C GLN A 78 -18.50 -8.16 -3.13
N HIS A 79 -17.85 -8.88 -2.22
CA HIS A 79 -17.36 -8.34 -0.96
C HIS A 79 -16.25 -7.32 -1.19
N LEU A 80 -15.30 -7.67 -2.06
CA LEU A 80 -14.18 -6.80 -2.43
C LEU A 80 -14.68 -5.56 -3.18
N ASP A 81 -15.64 -5.73 -4.09
CA ASP A 81 -16.33 -4.61 -4.75
C ASP A 81 -16.99 -3.67 -3.73
N ALA A 82 -17.64 -4.21 -2.69
CA ALA A 82 -18.25 -3.40 -1.63
C ALA A 82 -17.20 -2.64 -0.79
N CYS A 83 -16.06 -3.28 -0.47
CA CYS A 83 -14.96 -2.63 0.25
C CYS A 83 -14.37 -1.48 -0.55
N VAL A 84 -14.10 -1.69 -1.85
CA VAL A 84 -13.60 -0.64 -2.75
C VAL A 84 -14.64 0.46 -2.87
N ALA A 85 -15.90 0.13 -3.13
CA ALA A 85 -16.98 1.11 -3.23
C ALA A 85 -17.14 1.96 -1.96
N PHE A 86 -16.87 1.39 -0.77
CA PHE A 86 -16.88 2.13 0.48
C PHE A 86 -15.70 3.10 0.60
N LEU A 87 -14.47 2.63 0.35
CA LEU A 87 -13.25 3.45 0.46
C LEU A 87 -13.16 4.54 -0.61
N SER A 88 -13.64 4.26 -1.82
CA SER A 88 -13.54 5.16 -2.96
C SER A 88 -14.74 6.10 -3.11
N LEU A 89 -15.70 6.09 -2.19
CA LEU A 89 -16.85 7.00 -2.21
C LEU A 89 -16.41 8.41 -1.75
N PRO A 90 -16.56 9.45 -2.60
CA PRO A 90 -16.36 10.84 -2.16
C PRO A 90 -17.34 11.20 -1.05
N ARG A 91 -16.82 11.75 0.06
CA ARG A 91 -17.62 12.25 1.17
C ARG A 91 -17.20 13.68 1.50
N SER A 92 -18.19 14.51 1.82
CA SER A 92 -17.98 15.82 2.44
C SER A 92 -17.63 15.67 3.94
N ASP A 93 -17.09 16.73 4.53
CA ASP A 93 -16.76 16.74 5.97
C ASP A 93 -17.99 16.49 6.86
N GLU A 94 -19.16 16.96 6.43
CA GLU A 94 -20.42 16.73 7.16
C GLU A 94 -20.84 15.26 7.08
N GLU A 95 -20.83 14.67 5.89
CA GLU A 95 -21.14 13.24 5.70
C GLU A 95 -20.18 12.34 6.49
N MET A 96 -18.91 12.71 6.59
CA MET A 96 -17.94 11.97 7.41
C MET A 96 -18.24 12.06 8.91
N LYS A 97 -18.62 13.23 9.43
CA LYS A 97 -19.00 13.40 10.83
C LYS A 97 -20.28 12.65 11.16
N ASP A 98 -21.28 12.71 10.29
CA ASP A 98 -22.53 11.98 10.45
C ASP A 98 -22.29 10.47 10.43
N LEU A 99 -21.47 9.99 9.50
CA LEU A 99 -21.11 8.59 9.40
C LEU A 99 -20.33 8.11 10.63
N ASP A 100 -19.36 8.89 11.12
CA ASP A 100 -18.62 8.57 12.34
C ASP A 100 -19.54 8.48 13.57
N SER A 101 -20.44 9.45 13.74
CA SER A 101 -21.44 9.44 14.81
C SER A 101 -22.35 8.21 14.74
N SER A 102 -22.81 7.87 13.53
CA SER A 102 -23.65 6.70 13.26
C SER A 102 -22.93 5.39 13.57
N LEU A 103 -21.67 5.24 13.13
CA LEU A 103 -20.89 4.02 13.29
C LEU A 103 -20.41 3.79 14.72
N ARG A 104 -20.17 4.85 15.50
CA ARG A 104 -19.79 4.75 16.93
C ARG A 104 -20.93 4.20 17.78
N THR A 105 -22.18 4.48 17.41
CA THR A 105 -23.33 4.05 18.19
C THR A 105 -23.78 2.67 17.74
N CYS A 106 -23.71 1.69 18.65
CA CYS A 106 -24.20 0.35 18.36
C CYS A 106 -25.73 0.32 18.34
N THR A 107 -26.32 0.50 17.16
CA THR A 107 -27.77 0.35 16.89
C THR A 107 -28.12 -1.04 16.35
N CYS A 108 -27.14 -1.95 16.30
CA CYS A 108 -27.31 -3.29 15.80
C CYS A 108 -28.35 -4.04 16.63
N SER A 109 -29.52 -4.29 16.07
CA SER A 109 -30.46 -5.21 16.68
C SER A 109 -29.87 -6.61 16.61
N ILE A 110 -29.67 -7.24 17.77
CA ILE A 110 -29.38 -8.67 17.87
C ILE A 110 -30.70 -9.39 17.63
N GLN A 111 -31.21 -9.34 16.40
CA GLN A 111 -32.31 -10.23 16.01
C GLN A 111 -31.73 -11.63 15.89
N LEU A 112 -31.96 -12.45 16.92
CA LEU A 112 -31.46 -13.82 17.09
C LEU A 112 -32.10 -14.83 16.10
N SER A 113 -32.63 -14.36 14.98
CA SER A 113 -33.46 -15.12 14.03
C SER A 113 -32.67 -15.72 12.85
N GLY A 114 -31.33 -15.60 12.84
CA GLY A 114 -30.46 -16.18 11.81
C GLY A 114 -30.02 -17.62 12.12
N PRO A 115 -29.42 -18.33 11.14
CA PRO A 115 -28.78 -19.62 11.38
C PRO A 115 -27.72 -19.54 12.50
N GLY A 116 -27.42 -20.67 13.14
CA GLY A 116 -26.71 -20.73 14.42
C GLY A 116 -25.31 -20.08 14.42
N GLU A 117 -24.60 -20.11 13.29
CA GLU A 117 -23.23 -19.60 13.16
C GLU A 117 -23.20 -18.08 13.00
N THR A 118 -24.01 -17.49 12.12
CA THR A 118 -24.15 -16.02 12.00
C THR A 118 -24.60 -15.39 13.33
N ARG A 119 -25.42 -16.12 14.11
CA ARG A 119 -25.85 -15.70 15.45
C ARG A 119 -24.69 -15.70 16.45
N TRP A 120 -23.86 -16.73 16.42
CA TRP A 120 -22.66 -16.79 17.26
C TRP A 120 -21.69 -15.67 16.90
N LEU A 121 -21.42 -15.45 15.61
CA LEU A 121 -20.50 -14.41 15.13
C LEU A 121 -20.95 -13.02 15.61
N LEU A 122 -22.21 -12.67 15.41
CA LEU A 122 -22.75 -11.39 15.88
C LEU A 122 -22.63 -11.24 17.40
N LYS A 123 -22.85 -12.32 18.16
CA LYS A 123 -22.69 -12.29 19.60
C LYS A 123 -21.23 -12.04 19.99
N TRP A 124 -20.28 -12.77 19.40
CA TRP A 124 -18.85 -12.57 19.66
C TRP A 124 -18.41 -11.15 19.30
N LEU A 125 -18.82 -10.64 18.14
CA LEU A 125 -18.50 -9.28 17.68
C LEU A 125 -19.00 -8.19 18.63
N HIS A 126 -20.16 -8.39 19.27
CA HIS A 126 -20.71 -7.41 20.20
C HIS A 126 -20.16 -7.56 21.62
N ASP A 127 -20.10 -8.79 22.13
CA ASP A 127 -19.85 -9.09 23.53
C ASP A 127 -18.35 -9.26 23.85
N SER A 128 -17.55 -9.72 22.89
CA SER A 128 -16.19 -10.22 23.13
C SER A 128 -15.12 -9.46 22.35
N PHE A 129 -15.34 -9.20 21.06
CA PHE A 129 -14.35 -8.52 20.22
C PHE A 129 -14.06 -7.10 20.73
N GLU A 130 -12.88 -6.93 21.32
CA GLU A 130 -12.40 -5.67 21.89
C GLU A 130 -13.48 -4.95 22.71
N ALA A 131 -14.06 -5.67 23.68
CA ALA A 131 -15.27 -5.27 24.41
C ALA A 131 -15.21 -3.83 24.97
N TYR A 132 -14.02 -3.35 25.32
CA TYR A 132 -13.77 -2.03 25.91
C TYR A 132 -13.36 -0.95 24.91
N ARG A 133 -13.05 -1.31 23.65
CA ARG A 133 -12.65 -0.35 22.61
C ARG A 133 -13.88 0.32 22.01
N LEU A 134 -13.81 1.66 21.90
CA LEU A 134 -14.75 2.44 21.10
C LEU A 134 -14.22 2.52 19.68
N PHE A 135 -14.83 1.76 18.78
CA PHE A 135 -14.51 1.83 17.35
C PHE A 135 -15.19 3.02 16.69
N THR A 136 -14.47 3.62 15.74
CA THR A 136 -14.82 4.84 15.01
C THR A 136 -14.85 4.58 13.50
N PHE A 137 -15.30 5.55 12.72
CA PHE A 137 -15.21 5.47 11.26
C PHE A 137 -13.75 5.38 10.78
N GLU A 138 -12.83 6.06 11.45
CA GLU A 138 -11.39 6.00 11.16
C GLU A 138 -10.84 4.57 11.31
N ASP A 139 -11.21 3.87 12.38
CA ASP A 139 -10.81 2.48 12.63
C ASP A 139 -11.28 1.56 11.49
N VAL A 140 -12.53 1.74 11.02
CA VAL A 140 -13.09 0.97 9.89
C VAL A 140 -12.30 1.23 8.61
N VAL A 141 -12.01 2.49 8.30
CA VAL A 141 -11.26 2.88 7.11
C VAL A 141 -9.85 2.29 7.13
N GLN A 142 -9.15 2.36 8.26
CA GLN A 142 -7.80 1.82 8.40
C GLN A 142 -7.77 0.28 8.25
N MET A 143 -8.71 -0.44 8.87
CA MET A 143 -8.80 -1.90 8.69
C MET A 143 -9.16 -2.28 7.26
N LEU A 144 -10.08 -1.56 6.61
CA LEU A 144 -10.41 -1.79 5.20
C LEU A 144 -9.21 -1.56 4.27
N ILE A 145 -8.43 -0.51 4.53
CA ILE A 145 -7.22 -0.21 3.77
C ILE A 145 -6.21 -1.35 3.91
N ARG A 146 -5.95 -1.80 5.15
CA ARG A 146 -5.05 -2.94 5.41
C ARG A 146 -5.53 -4.21 4.71
N HIS A 147 -6.80 -4.55 4.84
CA HIS A 147 -7.40 -5.73 4.23
C HIS A 147 -7.25 -5.70 2.70
N LEU A 148 -7.67 -4.60 2.06
CA LEU A 148 -7.54 -4.45 0.61
C LEU A 148 -6.09 -4.37 0.14
N ALA A 149 -5.19 -3.78 0.93
CA ALA A 149 -3.75 -3.77 0.65
C ALA A 149 -3.21 -5.20 0.57
N GLY A 150 -3.59 -6.06 1.52
CA GLY A 150 -3.24 -7.49 1.52
C GLY A 150 -3.79 -8.24 0.31
N VAL A 151 -5.10 -8.08 0.04
CA VAL A 151 -5.78 -8.72 -1.10
C VAL A 151 -5.17 -8.31 -2.43
N LEU A 152 -4.92 -7.02 -2.64
CA LEU A 152 -4.33 -6.52 -3.89
C LEU A 152 -2.84 -6.83 -4.00
N ASN A 153 -2.12 -6.87 -2.88
CA ASN A 153 -0.74 -7.35 -2.87
C ASN A 153 -0.67 -8.80 -3.36
N ASN A 154 -1.54 -9.68 -2.84
CA ASN A 154 -1.67 -11.04 -3.35
C ASN A 154 -2.00 -11.06 -4.85
N ALA A 155 -2.89 -10.19 -5.33
CA ALA A 155 -3.26 -10.09 -6.75
C ALA A 155 -2.09 -9.74 -7.67
N VAL A 156 -1.25 -8.78 -7.26
CA VAL A 156 -0.07 -8.37 -8.02
C VAL A 156 1.03 -9.43 -7.96
N GLU A 157 1.35 -9.95 -6.77
CA GLU A 157 2.43 -10.95 -6.57
C GLU A 157 2.14 -12.29 -7.25
N SER A 158 0.88 -12.75 -7.20
CA SER A 158 0.42 -13.94 -7.93
C SER A 158 0.40 -13.75 -9.45
N LYS A 159 0.62 -12.51 -9.95
CA LYS A 159 0.58 -12.14 -11.38
C LYS A 159 -0.73 -12.54 -12.04
N THR A 160 -1.82 -12.37 -11.30
CA THR A 160 -3.18 -12.71 -11.76
C THR A 160 -3.87 -11.52 -12.40
N VAL A 161 -3.38 -10.30 -12.15
CA VAL A 161 -3.92 -9.05 -12.70
C VAL A 161 -2.97 -8.42 -13.72
N GLY A 162 -3.57 -7.83 -14.74
CA GLY A 162 -3.00 -6.97 -15.78
C GLY A 162 -2.29 -5.71 -15.31
N GLY A 163 -1.22 -5.79 -14.54
CA GLY A 163 -0.37 -4.60 -14.33
C GLY A 163 0.25 -4.13 -15.65
N VAL A 164 0.42 -2.82 -15.82
CA VAL A 164 1.12 -2.24 -17.00
C VAL A 164 2.54 -2.83 -17.14
N THR A 165 3.17 -3.19 -16.02
CA THR A 165 4.45 -3.91 -15.92
C THR A 165 4.35 -5.45 -16.11
N ALA A 166 3.15 -6.03 -15.98
CA ALA A 166 2.91 -7.48 -16.03
C ALA A 166 2.46 -7.99 -17.42
N LEU A 167 2.08 -7.09 -18.35
CA LEU A 167 1.62 -7.43 -19.71
C LEU A 167 2.48 -8.46 -20.45
N PRO A 168 3.83 -8.44 -20.39
CA PRO A 168 4.65 -9.44 -21.08
C PRO A 168 4.56 -10.84 -20.45
N ARG A 169 4.31 -10.95 -19.14
CA ARG A 169 4.34 -12.23 -18.38
C ARG A 169 2.97 -12.88 -18.25
N LEU A 170 1.88 -12.11 -18.35
CA LEU A 170 0.51 -12.62 -18.25
C LEU A 170 0.11 -13.57 -19.39
N ARG A 171 0.73 -13.43 -20.57
CA ARG A 171 0.42 -14.31 -21.72
C ARG A 171 0.67 -15.80 -21.42
N LYS A 172 1.59 -16.14 -20.51
CA LYS A 172 1.89 -17.54 -20.14
C LYS A 172 0.95 -18.10 -19.05
N ASN A 173 0.42 -17.26 -18.16
CA ASN A 173 -0.37 -17.71 -17.00
C ASN A 173 -1.88 -17.50 -17.15
N ARG A 174 -2.33 -16.82 -18.22
CA ARG A 174 -3.74 -16.44 -18.42
C ARG A 174 -4.74 -17.60 -18.37
N ARG A 175 -4.32 -18.85 -18.66
CA ARG A 175 -5.21 -20.02 -18.65
C ARG A 175 -5.48 -20.63 -17.27
N LYS A 176 -4.65 -20.35 -16.25
CA LYS A 176 -4.80 -20.94 -14.89
C LYS A 176 -5.59 -20.07 -13.91
N HIS A 177 -5.64 -18.76 -14.14
CA HIS A 177 -6.21 -17.79 -13.19
C HIS A 177 -7.30 -16.89 -13.82
N THR A 178 -8.03 -17.39 -14.82
CA THR A 178 -9.17 -16.66 -15.40
C THR A 178 -10.24 -16.44 -14.33
N GLY A 179 -10.61 -15.18 -14.08
CA GLY A 179 -11.75 -14.81 -13.23
C GLY A 179 -11.43 -14.49 -11.77
N LEU A 180 -10.16 -14.35 -11.39
CA LEU A 180 -9.81 -13.83 -10.05
C LEU A 180 -9.97 -12.31 -10.00
N TRP A 181 -10.51 -11.80 -8.89
CA TRP A 181 -10.65 -10.38 -8.65
C TRP A 181 -9.28 -9.70 -8.36
N PRO A 182 -9.02 -8.46 -8.80
CA PRO A 182 -9.81 -7.73 -9.78
C PRO A 182 -9.57 -8.29 -11.19
N THR A 183 -10.63 -8.44 -11.97
CA THR A 183 -10.57 -8.84 -13.37
C THR A 183 -10.12 -7.69 -14.27
N ASP A 184 -10.39 -6.45 -13.88
CA ASP A 184 -9.95 -5.23 -14.55
C ASP A 184 -9.91 -4.02 -13.59
N ALA A 185 -9.30 -2.93 -14.05
CA ALA A 185 -9.10 -1.72 -13.26
C ALA A 185 -10.39 -0.98 -12.87
N SER A 186 -11.51 -1.19 -13.58
CA SER A 186 -12.77 -0.51 -13.28
C SER A 186 -13.38 -0.96 -11.96
N GLN A 187 -13.08 -2.20 -11.53
CA GLN A 187 -13.46 -2.69 -10.20
C GLN A 187 -12.77 -1.95 -9.06
N LEU A 188 -11.63 -1.30 -9.31
CA LEU A 188 -10.96 -0.44 -8.35
C LEU A 188 -11.44 1.02 -8.41
N MET A 189 -12.25 1.36 -9.42
CA MET A 189 -12.73 2.71 -9.73
C MET A 189 -14.25 2.74 -9.97
N PRO A 190 -15.08 2.25 -9.04
CA PRO A 190 -16.52 2.03 -9.27
C PRO A 190 -17.31 3.31 -9.55
N TYR A 191 -16.79 4.49 -9.18
CA TYR A 191 -17.43 5.79 -9.45
C TYR A 191 -16.78 6.56 -10.60
N GLY A 192 -15.92 5.89 -11.38
CA GLY A 192 -15.03 6.53 -12.35
C GLY A 192 -13.74 7.04 -11.69
N LEU A 193 -12.71 7.25 -12.51
CA LEU A 193 -11.35 7.55 -12.05
C LEU A 193 -11.28 8.75 -11.09
N GLU A 194 -11.77 9.91 -11.51
CA GLU A 194 -11.68 11.15 -10.73
C GLU A 194 -12.39 11.05 -9.38
N ARG A 195 -13.67 10.63 -9.38
CA ARG A 195 -14.45 10.50 -8.14
C ARG A 195 -13.89 9.42 -7.23
N SER A 196 -13.48 8.27 -7.77
CA SER A 196 -12.91 7.20 -6.95
C SER A 196 -11.62 7.66 -6.27
N MET A 197 -10.75 8.40 -6.98
CA MET A 197 -9.53 8.98 -6.41
C MET A 197 -9.80 10.08 -5.40
N GLN A 198 -10.85 10.89 -5.58
CA GLN A 198 -11.31 11.83 -4.55
C GLN A 198 -11.71 11.08 -3.27
N GLY A 199 -12.47 9.99 -3.39
CA GLY A 199 -12.86 9.16 -2.25
C GLY A 199 -11.67 8.51 -1.55
N TYR A 200 -10.74 7.91 -2.31
CA TYR A 200 -9.50 7.38 -1.75
C TYR A 200 -8.68 8.45 -1.02
N ALA A 201 -8.50 9.64 -1.61
CA ALA A 201 -7.77 10.73 -0.97
C ALA A 201 -8.43 11.19 0.34
N VAL A 202 -9.77 11.20 0.41
CA VAL A 202 -10.50 11.47 1.65
C VAL A 202 -10.23 10.36 2.68
N SER A 203 -10.41 9.09 2.30
CA SER A 203 -10.18 7.94 3.18
C SER A 203 -8.73 7.86 3.70
N PHE A 204 -7.75 8.11 2.84
CA PHE A 204 -6.33 8.09 3.21
C PHE A 204 -5.93 9.21 4.17
N ARG A 205 -6.66 10.32 4.21
CA ARG A 205 -6.42 11.41 5.18
C ARG A 205 -6.98 11.10 6.56
N LEU A 206 -7.91 10.16 6.68
CA LEU A 206 -8.45 9.73 7.97
C LEU A 206 -7.45 8.88 8.75
N CYS A 207 -6.63 8.07 8.08
CA CYS A 207 -5.68 7.23 8.77
C CYS A 207 -4.55 8.03 9.41
N ARG A 208 -4.19 7.60 10.61
CA ARG A 208 -3.05 8.10 11.38
C ARG A 208 -1.71 7.89 10.66
N GLN A 209 -0.68 8.61 11.09
CA GLN A 209 0.65 8.54 10.49
C GLN A 209 1.28 7.13 10.58
N ASP A 210 1.06 6.42 11.67
CA ASP A 210 1.48 5.03 11.88
C ASP A 210 0.75 4.04 10.95
N GLY A 211 -0.44 4.38 10.47
CA GLY A 211 -1.18 3.62 9.45
C GLY A 211 -0.81 3.96 8.00
N PHE A 212 0.06 4.94 7.76
CA PHE A 212 0.46 5.33 6.41
C PHE A 212 1.15 4.21 5.58
N PRO A 213 1.92 3.28 6.17
CA PRO A 213 2.45 2.13 5.42
C PRO A 213 1.36 1.27 4.75
N ASP A 214 0.23 1.01 5.42
CA ASP A 214 -0.88 0.25 4.83
C ASP A 214 -1.50 1.00 3.66
N ILE A 215 -1.62 2.33 3.80
CA ILE A 215 -2.07 3.22 2.73
C ILE A 215 -1.12 3.17 1.53
N LEU A 216 0.19 3.29 1.78
CA LEU A 216 1.20 3.27 0.74
C LEU A 216 1.20 1.91 0.03
N LEU A 217 1.03 0.81 0.75
CA LEU A 217 0.87 -0.52 0.17
C LEU A 217 -0.37 -0.58 -0.72
N LEU A 218 -1.54 -0.17 -0.23
CA LEU A 218 -2.77 -0.15 -1.03
C LEU A 218 -2.58 0.70 -2.31
N PHE A 219 -2.06 1.92 -2.16
CA PHE A 219 -1.86 2.81 -3.29
C PHE A 219 -0.84 2.26 -4.30
N ASN A 220 0.24 1.63 -3.84
CA ASN A 220 1.20 0.95 -4.73
C ASN A 220 0.51 -0.09 -5.60
N LYS A 221 -0.39 -0.90 -5.02
CA LYS A 221 -1.10 -1.94 -5.78
C LYS A 221 -2.17 -1.36 -6.70
N ILE A 222 -2.88 -0.30 -6.28
CA ILE A 222 -3.77 0.46 -7.17
C ILE A 222 -2.97 1.02 -8.35
N LEU A 223 -1.80 1.63 -8.09
CA LEU A 223 -0.93 2.19 -9.12
C LEU A 223 -0.42 1.11 -10.09
N ALA A 224 -0.03 -0.06 -9.57
CA ALA A 224 0.41 -1.18 -10.39
C ALA A 224 -0.69 -1.70 -11.33
N ILE A 225 -1.95 -1.73 -10.87
CA ILE A 225 -3.10 -2.26 -11.62
C ILE A 225 -3.71 -1.21 -12.56
N CYS A 226 -4.00 -0.01 -12.06
CA CYS A 226 -4.66 1.06 -12.79
C CYS A 226 -3.68 1.90 -13.63
N GLY A 227 -2.38 1.84 -13.33
CA GLY A 227 -1.35 2.64 -13.98
C GLY A 227 -1.34 4.10 -13.54
N ARG A 228 -0.49 4.90 -14.19
CA ARG A 228 -0.22 6.30 -13.82
C ARG A 228 -1.41 7.25 -13.81
N SER A 229 -2.51 6.91 -14.48
CA SER A 229 -3.66 7.81 -14.61
C SER A 229 -4.26 8.20 -13.25
N VAL A 230 -4.03 7.40 -12.20
CA VAL A 230 -4.48 7.69 -10.83
C VAL A 230 -3.68 8.82 -10.15
N ILE A 231 -2.44 9.08 -10.59
CA ILE A 231 -1.51 9.98 -9.91
C ILE A 231 -1.99 11.44 -9.92
N PRO A 232 -2.31 12.06 -11.08
CA PRO A 232 -2.74 13.45 -11.10
C PRO A 232 -3.97 13.69 -10.23
N HIS A 233 -4.93 12.75 -10.23
CA HIS A 233 -6.13 12.85 -9.42
C HIS A 233 -5.84 12.70 -7.92
N LEU A 234 -4.98 11.75 -7.51
CA LEU A 234 -4.58 11.68 -6.10
C LEU A 234 -3.96 13.00 -5.63
N LEU A 235 -2.99 13.51 -6.39
CA LEU A 235 -2.26 14.73 -6.03
C LEU A 235 -3.13 16.00 -6.08
N GLN A 236 -4.17 16.00 -6.91
CA GLN A 236 -5.17 17.06 -6.94
C GLN A 236 -5.96 17.12 -5.63
N PHE A 237 -6.30 15.98 -5.03
CA PHE A 237 -7.13 15.90 -3.82
C PHE A 237 -6.33 15.75 -2.51
N ASP A 238 -5.10 15.25 -2.58
CA ASP A 238 -4.14 15.14 -1.47
C ASP A 238 -2.72 15.48 -1.96
N SER A 239 -2.45 16.78 -2.10
CA SER A 239 -1.14 17.29 -2.54
C SER A 239 -0.01 17.06 -1.52
N ALA A 240 -0.34 16.68 -0.28
CA ALA A 240 0.62 16.37 0.76
C ALA A 240 1.21 14.96 0.64
N TRP A 241 0.77 14.14 -0.32
CA TRP A 241 1.24 12.76 -0.45
C TRP A 241 2.77 12.59 -0.51
N PRO A 242 3.53 13.37 -1.29
CA PRO A 242 4.99 13.23 -1.33
C PRO A 242 5.64 13.56 0.03
N MET A 243 5.04 14.48 0.78
CA MET A 243 5.46 14.78 2.15
C MET A 243 5.22 13.61 3.09
N ARG A 244 4.07 12.95 3.01
CA ARG A 244 3.76 11.79 3.86
C ARG A 244 4.76 10.65 3.67
N ILE A 245 5.25 10.42 2.45
CA ILE A 245 6.31 9.43 2.16
C ILE A 245 7.65 9.85 2.78
N THR A 246 7.95 11.14 2.71
CA THR A 246 9.14 11.71 3.36
C THR A 246 9.06 11.54 4.88
N ASP A 247 7.92 11.88 5.48
CA ASP A 247 7.67 11.78 6.92
C ASP A 247 7.75 10.32 7.39
N LEU A 248 7.17 9.38 6.63
CA LEU A 248 7.31 7.94 6.90
C LEU A 248 8.78 7.52 6.95
N THR A 249 9.56 7.94 5.94
CA THR A 249 10.98 7.62 5.84
C THR A 249 11.75 8.20 7.02
N ILE A 250 11.52 9.48 7.36
CA ILE A 250 12.18 10.14 8.48
C ILE A 250 11.81 9.48 9.81
N ALA A 251 10.53 9.19 10.04
CA ALA A 251 10.06 8.56 11.27
C ALA A 251 10.73 7.19 11.47
N PHE A 252 10.77 6.40 10.40
CA PHE A 252 11.44 5.10 10.37
C PHE A 252 12.94 5.18 10.69
N LEU A 253 13.66 6.08 10.01
CA LEU A 253 15.08 6.30 10.25
C LEU A 253 15.36 6.84 11.66
N GLN A 254 14.49 7.70 12.17
CA GLN A 254 14.58 8.22 13.54
C GLN A 254 14.34 7.12 14.58
N GLU A 255 13.38 6.23 14.35
CA GLU A 255 13.16 5.04 15.17
C GLU A 255 14.44 4.19 15.23
N ARG A 256 15.09 3.96 14.09
CA ARG A 256 16.37 3.24 14.05
C ARG A 256 17.46 3.95 14.85
N ARG A 257 17.62 5.27 14.71
CA ARG A 257 18.62 6.04 15.47
C ARG A 257 18.36 5.97 16.99
N ASN A 258 17.10 6.03 17.40
CA ASN A 258 16.69 6.01 18.81
C ASN A 258 16.88 4.63 19.48
N THR A 259 17.08 3.57 18.68
CA THR A 259 17.31 2.19 19.12
C THR A 259 18.79 1.79 19.08
N LEU A 260 19.71 2.67 18.68
CA LEU A 260 21.15 2.40 18.76
C LEU A 260 21.58 2.15 20.22
N GLY A 261 22.39 1.12 20.46
CA GLY A 261 22.80 0.69 21.79
C GLY A 261 21.75 -0.10 22.57
N LYS A 262 20.61 -0.43 21.94
CA LYS A 262 19.51 -1.18 22.58
C LYS A 262 19.26 -2.48 21.84
N PHE A 263 18.82 -3.50 22.59
CA PHE A 263 18.31 -4.72 22.00
C PHE A 263 17.03 -4.43 21.22
N VAL A 264 16.98 -4.91 19.98
CA VAL A 264 15.82 -4.84 19.09
C VAL A 264 15.37 -6.27 18.81
N ASP A 265 14.06 -6.51 18.88
CA ASP A 265 13.50 -7.81 18.55
C ASP A 265 13.46 -8.04 17.02
N ILE A 266 13.39 -9.32 16.64
CA ILE A 266 13.43 -9.73 15.21
C ILE A 266 12.23 -9.18 14.43
N ASP A 267 11.07 -9.06 15.05
CA ASP A 267 9.85 -8.60 14.36
C ASP A 267 9.96 -7.12 14.00
N THR A 268 10.51 -6.30 14.91
CA THR A 268 10.87 -4.91 14.64
C THR A 268 11.88 -4.80 13.49
N GLU A 269 12.94 -5.63 13.48
CA GLU A 269 13.92 -5.63 12.39
C GLU A 269 13.32 -6.03 11.03
N LEU A 270 12.39 -6.99 11.01
CA LEU A 270 11.69 -7.42 9.80
C LEU A 270 10.73 -6.34 9.30
N ARG A 271 9.97 -5.71 10.20
CA ARG A 271 9.11 -4.56 9.88
C ARG A 271 9.90 -3.46 9.20
N TRP A 272 11.10 -3.20 9.71
CA TRP A 272 11.98 -2.19 9.13
C TRP A 272 12.35 -2.51 7.67
N MET A 273 12.64 -3.78 7.40
CA MET A 273 12.94 -4.25 6.06
C MET A 273 11.72 -4.16 5.14
N GLU A 274 10.53 -4.51 5.64
CA GLU A 274 9.27 -4.42 4.89
C GLU A 274 8.90 -2.98 4.56
N ALA A 275 9.12 -2.03 5.48
CA ALA A 275 8.91 -0.61 5.22
C ALA A 275 9.85 -0.07 4.12
N LEU A 276 11.14 -0.43 4.16
CA LEU A 276 12.10 -0.06 3.12
C LEU A 276 11.76 -0.70 1.77
N ALA A 277 11.36 -1.96 1.76
CA ALA A 277 10.90 -2.64 0.55
C ALA A 277 9.65 -1.97 -0.04
N LEU A 278 8.73 -1.50 0.80
CA LEU A 278 7.52 -0.81 0.36
C LEU A 278 7.83 0.54 -0.30
N VAL A 279 8.74 1.34 0.30
CA VAL A 279 9.20 2.60 -0.31
C VAL A 279 9.90 2.32 -1.63
N LEU A 280 10.73 1.28 -1.68
CA LEU A 280 11.42 0.87 -2.89
C LEU A 280 10.45 0.45 -4.01
N GLU A 281 9.41 -0.32 -3.68
CA GLU A 281 8.37 -0.70 -4.61
C GLU A 281 7.65 0.53 -5.18
N PHE A 282 7.36 1.52 -4.32
CA PHE A 282 6.75 2.77 -4.79
C PHE A 282 7.68 3.53 -5.75
N CYS A 283 8.97 3.64 -5.42
CA CYS A 283 9.97 4.22 -6.31
C CYS A 283 9.97 3.52 -7.67
N ALA A 284 9.98 2.18 -7.69
CA ALA A 284 9.95 1.39 -8.92
C ALA A 284 8.70 1.68 -9.77
N ASN A 285 7.51 1.67 -9.14
CA ASN A 285 6.26 1.96 -9.82
C ASN A 285 6.24 3.38 -10.42
N VAL A 286 6.72 4.38 -9.68
CA VAL A 286 6.84 5.76 -10.17
C VAL A 286 7.83 5.85 -11.35
N THR A 287 8.98 5.22 -11.22
CA THR A 287 10.03 5.23 -12.25
C THR A 287 9.58 4.57 -13.55
N ASP A 288 8.97 3.39 -13.49
CA ASP A 288 8.49 2.67 -14.69
C ASP A 288 7.46 3.50 -15.46
N LEU A 289 6.61 4.23 -14.74
CA LEU A 289 5.60 5.10 -15.33
C LEU A 289 6.19 6.40 -15.92
N SER A 290 7.34 6.85 -15.40
CA SER A 290 8.04 8.06 -15.86
C SER A 290 8.68 7.94 -17.22
N GLN A 291 9.00 6.72 -17.66
CA GLN A 291 9.47 6.46 -19.02
C GLN A 291 8.42 6.83 -20.09
N VAL A 292 7.16 7.08 -19.69
CA VAL A 292 6.04 7.32 -20.60
C VAL A 292 5.53 8.79 -20.55
N ASN A 293 5.78 9.58 -19.49
CA ASN A 293 5.46 11.02 -19.37
C ASN A 293 6.16 11.61 -18.13
N SER A 294 7.01 12.63 -18.30
CA SER A 294 7.84 13.19 -17.21
C SER A 294 7.07 14.17 -16.30
N THR A 295 6.10 14.90 -16.84
CA THR A 295 5.47 16.06 -16.16
C THR A 295 4.65 15.67 -14.91
N ASP A 296 3.85 14.61 -14.98
CA ASP A 296 2.93 14.21 -13.90
C ASP A 296 3.65 13.65 -12.67
N LEU A 297 4.91 13.23 -12.85
CA LEU A 297 5.70 12.57 -11.81
C LEU A 297 6.71 13.51 -11.15
N MET A 298 6.92 14.71 -11.70
CA MET A 298 7.71 15.76 -11.05
C MET A 298 7.24 16.03 -9.62
N LEU A 299 5.93 15.94 -9.39
CA LEU A 299 5.32 16.20 -8.09
C LEU A 299 5.68 15.15 -7.02
N PHE A 300 5.98 13.89 -7.41
CA PHE A 300 6.52 12.89 -6.47
C PHE A 300 8.03 12.95 -6.35
N LYS A 301 8.71 13.27 -7.46
CA LYS A 301 10.17 13.38 -7.51
C LYS A 301 10.67 14.53 -6.65
N PHE A 302 9.93 15.63 -6.66
CA PHE A 302 10.32 16.89 -6.04
C PHE A 302 9.12 17.69 -5.56
N VAL A 303 9.08 17.96 -4.26
CA VAL A 303 8.24 18.97 -3.63
C VAL A 303 9.16 20.04 -3.04
N ARG A 304 8.76 21.30 -3.20
CA ARG A 304 9.48 22.44 -2.64
C ARG A 304 9.09 22.60 -1.19
N MET A 305 10.03 22.44 -0.28
CA MET A 305 9.87 22.93 1.08
C MET A 305 10.71 24.18 1.29
N LEU A 306 10.08 25.22 1.81
CA LEU A 306 10.77 26.42 2.24
C LEU A 306 11.10 26.26 3.72
N THR A 307 12.38 26.07 4.02
CA THR A 307 12.84 25.96 5.40
C THR A 307 13.68 27.18 5.77
N TRP A 308 13.56 27.60 7.03
CA TRP A 308 14.42 28.65 7.58
C TRP A 308 15.56 27.99 8.33
N VAL A 309 16.79 28.26 7.90
CA VAL A 309 18.00 27.81 8.57
C VAL A 309 18.84 29.04 8.83
N ASN A 310 19.09 29.33 10.11
CA ASN A 310 19.90 30.50 10.52
C ASN A 310 19.45 31.81 9.85
N THR A 311 18.13 32.09 9.86
CA THR A 311 17.47 33.26 9.22
C THR A 311 17.60 33.37 7.70
N ILE A 312 18.23 32.40 7.03
CA ILE A 312 18.26 32.27 5.58
C ILE A 312 17.14 31.33 5.14
N ARG A 313 16.41 31.74 4.10
CA ARG A 313 15.38 30.92 3.47
C ARG A 313 16.05 29.94 2.51
N GLU A 314 16.14 28.68 2.91
CA GLU A 314 16.63 27.58 2.07
C GLU A 314 15.46 26.86 1.41
N VAL A 315 15.55 26.62 0.11
CA VAL A 315 14.68 25.68 -0.58
C VAL A 315 15.28 24.30 -0.37
N ARG A 316 14.57 23.43 0.35
CA ARG A 316 14.93 22.02 0.49
C ARG A 316 14.00 21.17 -0.35
N SER A 317 14.58 20.14 -0.96
CA SER A 317 13.80 19.11 -1.64
C SER A 317 13.14 18.20 -0.59
N CYS A 318 11.86 17.94 -0.78
CA CYS A 318 11.17 16.79 -0.22
C CYS A 318 10.60 15.93 -1.36
N GLY A 319 10.29 14.66 -1.10
CA GLY A 319 9.89 13.71 -2.14
C GLY A 319 10.93 12.61 -2.38
N LEU A 320 10.78 11.87 -3.48
CA LEU A 320 11.46 10.58 -3.64
C LEU A 320 12.98 10.67 -3.79
N LEU A 321 13.52 11.75 -4.38
CA LEU A 321 14.96 11.94 -4.46
C LEU A 321 15.57 12.11 -3.05
N PHE A 322 14.95 12.95 -2.23
CA PHE A 322 15.36 13.16 -0.84
C PHE A 322 15.20 11.89 0.02
N VAL A 323 14.10 11.15 -0.17
CA VAL A 323 13.87 9.85 0.48
C VAL A 323 15.00 8.87 0.17
N CYS A 324 15.37 8.72 -1.10
CA CYS A 324 16.48 7.83 -1.50
C CYS A 324 17.80 8.25 -0.82
N ASP A 325 18.09 9.55 -0.78
CA ASP A 325 19.29 10.09 -0.14
C ASP A 325 19.34 9.83 1.37
N CYS A 326 18.25 10.11 2.09
CA CYS A 326 18.18 9.85 3.52
C CYS A 326 18.36 8.38 3.85
N ILE A 327 17.71 7.49 3.08
CA ILE A 327 17.83 6.05 3.28
C ILE A 327 19.28 5.60 3.05
N ILE A 328 19.92 5.98 1.94
CA ILE A 328 21.31 5.57 1.66
C ILE A 328 22.26 5.99 2.79
N LYS A 329 22.12 7.22 3.29
CA LYS A 329 22.98 7.76 4.36
C LYS A 329 22.84 6.99 5.68
N ASP A 330 21.65 6.51 5.98
CA ASP A 330 21.35 5.86 7.27
C ASP A 330 21.30 4.32 7.21
N LEU A 331 21.24 3.71 6.03
CA LEU A 331 21.24 2.25 5.85
C LEU A 331 22.35 1.54 6.65
N PRO A 332 23.61 2.04 6.71
CA PRO A 332 24.65 1.41 7.52
C PRO A 332 24.30 1.26 9.01
N LEU A 333 23.42 2.10 9.57
CA LEU A 333 22.98 1.99 10.96
C LEU A 333 22.21 0.69 11.23
N PHE A 334 21.60 0.10 10.20
CA PHE A 334 20.87 -1.17 10.33
C PHE A 334 21.79 -2.37 10.50
N LEU A 335 23.12 -2.25 10.37
CA LEU A 335 24.06 -3.34 10.68
C LEU A 335 24.48 -3.39 12.15
N ILE A 336 24.23 -2.32 12.89
CA ILE A 336 24.70 -2.17 14.27
C ILE A 336 23.72 -2.89 15.19
N GLU A 337 24.16 -3.95 15.87
CA GLU A 337 23.38 -4.62 16.94
C GLU A 337 22.02 -5.21 16.49
N THR A 338 21.91 -5.54 15.21
CA THR A 338 20.77 -6.22 14.58
C THR A 338 21.13 -7.68 14.27
N LYS A 339 20.13 -8.54 14.12
CA LYS A 339 20.29 -9.98 13.84
C LYS A 339 19.88 -10.38 12.42
N VAL A 340 18.93 -9.66 11.83
CA VAL A 340 18.34 -9.95 10.52
C VAL A 340 19.11 -9.26 9.40
N TRP A 341 19.65 -8.08 9.68
CA TRP A 341 20.32 -7.25 8.68
C TRP A 341 21.74 -7.76 8.40
N THR A 342 22.06 -7.88 7.12
CA THR A 342 23.37 -8.34 6.65
C THR A 342 23.98 -7.28 5.74
N GLN A 343 25.30 -7.33 5.55
CA GLN A 343 25.97 -6.42 4.61
C GLN A 343 25.41 -6.54 3.18
N ASP A 344 24.98 -7.74 2.78
CA ASP A 344 24.35 -7.97 1.48
C ASP A 344 23.02 -7.22 1.37
N HIS A 345 22.16 -7.26 2.39
CA HIS A 345 20.93 -6.47 2.42
C HIS A 345 21.21 -4.97 2.28
N ILE A 346 22.21 -4.44 3.00
CA ILE A 346 22.59 -3.03 2.91
C ILE A 346 23.07 -2.68 1.50
N ASN A 347 23.94 -3.50 0.92
CA ASN A 347 24.47 -3.26 -0.42
C ASN A 347 23.36 -3.27 -1.46
N GLN A 348 22.42 -4.22 -1.38
CA GLN A 348 21.29 -4.32 -2.30
C GLN A 348 20.36 -3.11 -2.19
N PHE A 349 19.96 -2.72 -0.97
CA PHE A 349 19.12 -1.54 -0.80
C PHE A 349 19.83 -0.27 -1.26
N THR A 350 21.11 -0.07 -0.90
CA THR A 350 21.91 1.07 -1.37
C THR A 350 21.98 1.12 -2.89
N GLU A 351 22.24 0.00 -3.56
CA GLU A 351 22.23 -0.06 -5.02
C GLU A 351 20.88 0.33 -5.62
N LEU A 352 19.78 -0.23 -5.10
CA LEU A 352 18.45 -0.02 -5.64
C LEU A 352 17.96 1.42 -5.40
N PHE A 353 18.16 1.96 -4.19
CA PHE A 353 17.85 3.36 -3.91
C PHE A 353 18.77 4.33 -4.66
N ALA A 354 20.06 4.03 -4.84
CA ALA A 354 20.93 4.87 -5.64
C ALA A 354 20.51 4.87 -7.12
N ARG A 355 20.05 3.72 -7.64
CA ARG A 355 19.51 3.61 -8.99
C ARG A 355 18.27 4.48 -9.16
N PHE A 356 17.24 4.32 -8.33
CA PHE A 356 16.02 5.14 -8.44
C PHE A 356 16.31 6.62 -8.17
N GLY A 357 17.10 6.91 -7.14
CA GLY A 357 17.58 8.26 -6.84
C GLY A 357 18.26 8.91 -8.04
N SER A 358 19.13 8.19 -8.77
CA SER A 358 19.78 8.75 -9.97
C SER A 358 18.81 9.13 -11.08
N MET A 359 17.70 8.39 -11.20
CA MET A 359 16.65 8.71 -12.18
C MET A 359 15.84 9.94 -11.76
N PHE A 360 15.61 10.14 -10.46
CA PHE A 360 14.95 11.35 -9.96
C PHE A 360 15.89 12.56 -9.96
N TYR A 361 17.20 12.33 -9.80
CA TYR A 361 18.24 13.35 -9.85
C TYR A 361 18.32 14.03 -11.22
N ALA A 362 17.99 13.32 -12.31
CA ALA A 362 17.90 13.89 -13.65
C ALA A 362 16.91 15.07 -13.75
N ASP A 363 15.88 15.07 -12.88
CA ASP A 363 14.84 16.09 -12.81
C ASP A 363 15.05 17.08 -11.65
N LYS A 364 16.22 17.04 -10.99
CA LYS A 364 16.56 17.95 -9.89
C LYS A 364 16.57 19.40 -10.41
N PRO A 365 15.79 20.33 -9.80
CA PRO A 365 15.80 21.72 -10.22
C PRO A 365 17.10 22.42 -9.82
N GLU A 366 17.50 23.43 -10.60
CA GLU A 366 18.76 24.16 -10.40
C GLU A 366 18.84 24.87 -9.04
N GLU A 367 17.70 25.29 -8.49
CA GLU A 367 17.67 25.98 -7.20
C GLU A 367 17.84 25.05 -6.00
N ASP A 368 17.71 23.73 -6.17
CA ASP A 368 17.91 22.78 -5.09
C ASP A 368 19.40 22.67 -4.73
N GLN A 369 19.77 23.18 -3.56
CA GLN A 369 21.16 23.19 -3.07
C GLN A 369 21.52 21.92 -2.27
N THR A 370 20.62 20.94 -2.17
CA THR A 370 20.87 19.69 -1.42
C THR A 370 22.05 18.93 -2.01
N VAL A 371 23.04 18.61 -1.15
CA VAL A 371 24.16 17.72 -1.46
C VAL A 371 23.72 16.27 -1.27
N TYR A 372 23.38 15.64 -2.39
CA TYR A 372 22.92 14.26 -2.44
C TYR A 372 24.07 13.25 -2.32
N SER A 373 23.73 12.02 -1.92
CA SER A 373 24.66 10.91 -1.73
C SER A 373 25.55 10.70 -2.97
N PRO A 374 26.87 10.48 -2.78
CA PRO A 374 27.80 10.23 -3.87
C PRO A 374 27.39 9.05 -4.76
N GLU A 375 26.75 8.03 -4.20
CA GLU A 375 26.25 6.85 -4.91
C GLU A 375 25.16 7.22 -5.94
N ILE A 376 24.23 8.12 -5.58
CA ILE A 376 23.20 8.65 -6.49
C ILE A 376 23.88 9.41 -7.63
N VAL A 377 24.78 10.35 -7.29
CA VAL A 377 25.44 11.23 -8.26
C VAL A 377 26.33 10.44 -9.21
N ALA A 378 27.09 9.47 -8.71
CA ALA A 378 27.96 8.61 -9.52
C ALA A 378 27.14 7.77 -10.51
N ARG A 379 25.99 7.21 -10.08
CA ARG A 379 25.10 6.47 -10.98
C ARG A 379 24.48 7.35 -12.06
N TYR A 380 24.07 8.57 -11.72
CA TYR A 380 23.56 9.53 -12.69
C TYR A 380 24.62 9.89 -13.74
N ALA A 381 25.84 10.21 -13.30
CA ALA A 381 26.95 10.49 -14.20
C ALA A 381 27.25 9.30 -15.13
N ALA A 382 27.28 8.08 -14.62
CA ALA A 382 27.49 6.87 -15.42
C ALA A 382 26.37 6.60 -16.44
N ALA A 383 25.13 6.96 -16.12
CA ALA A 383 24.00 6.85 -17.05
C ALA A 383 24.08 7.87 -18.18
N ASN A 384 24.45 9.12 -17.88
CA ASN A 384 24.60 10.18 -18.89
C ASN A 384 25.75 9.90 -19.86
N VAL A 385 26.89 9.39 -19.37
CA VAL A 385 28.01 8.98 -20.23
C VAL A 385 27.60 7.94 -21.28
N ARG A 386 26.60 7.10 -20.99
CA ARG A 386 26.07 6.11 -21.95
C ARG A 386 25.09 6.70 -22.97
N LEU A 387 24.36 7.77 -22.61
CA LEU A 387 23.49 8.49 -23.54
C LEU A 387 24.30 9.40 -24.49
N ASP A 388 25.44 9.91 -24.02
CA ASP A 388 26.37 10.70 -24.82
C ASP A 388 27.31 9.83 -25.69
N ASP A 389 27.21 8.49 -25.63
CA ASP A 389 27.93 7.57 -26.52
C ASP A 389 27.11 7.25 -27.78
N PRO A 390 27.41 7.91 -28.93
CA PRO A 390 26.69 7.67 -30.17
C PRO A 390 26.79 6.22 -30.67
N LEU A 391 27.79 5.43 -30.27
CA LEU A 391 27.89 4.02 -30.62
C LEU A 391 26.92 3.15 -29.80
N HIS A 392 26.68 3.51 -28.54
CA HIS A 392 25.73 2.82 -27.69
C HIS A 392 24.29 3.05 -28.17
N LEU A 393 23.93 4.31 -28.48
CA LEU A 393 22.64 4.67 -29.09
C LEU A 393 22.41 3.97 -30.44
N ALA A 394 23.44 3.88 -31.28
CA ALA A 394 23.37 3.16 -32.56
C ALA A 394 23.15 1.65 -32.35
N PHE A 395 23.79 1.04 -31.35
CA PHE A 395 23.64 -0.38 -31.04
C PHE A 395 22.26 -0.71 -30.45
N GLU A 396 21.73 0.12 -29.55
CA GLU A 396 20.37 -0.05 -29.03
C GLU A 396 19.30 0.17 -30.12
N GLY A 397 19.50 1.17 -30.99
CA GLY A 397 18.66 1.39 -32.17
C GLY A 397 18.67 0.19 -33.13
N PHE A 398 19.83 -0.45 -33.32
CA PHE A 398 19.97 -1.65 -34.13
C PHE A 398 19.31 -2.87 -33.47
N ALA A 399 19.48 -3.05 -32.16
CA ALA A 399 18.84 -4.12 -31.40
C ALA A 399 17.31 -3.99 -31.41
N TRP A 400 16.78 -2.78 -31.28
CA TRP A 400 15.35 -2.48 -31.38
C TRP A 400 14.80 -2.74 -32.79
N ALA A 401 15.49 -2.27 -33.84
CA ALA A 401 15.11 -2.50 -35.23
C ALA A 401 15.14 -3.99 -35.62
N SER A 402 16.11 -4.74 -35.11
CA SER A 402 16.21 -6.20 -35.29
C SER A 402 15.04 -6.92 -34.63
N LYS A 403 14.67 -6.53 -33.41
CA LYS A 403 13.52 -7.08 -32.67
C LYS A 403 12.19 -6.80 -33.37
N LEU A 404 12.03 -5.63 -33.98
CA LEU A 404 10.85 -5.28 -34.79
C LEU A 404 10.76 -6.05 -36.11
N ARG A 405 11.88 -6.35 -36.75
CA ARG A 405 11.90 -7.18 -37.98
C ARG A 405 11.52 -8.63 -37.69
N GLN A 406 11.99 -9.18 -36.58
CA GLN A 406 11.65 -10.54 -36.13
C GLN A 406 10.17 -10.70 -35.73
N LEU A 407 9.45 -9.60 -35.49
CA LEU A 407 8.01 -9.60 -35.19
C LEU A 407 7.13 -9.44 -36.44
N ARG A 408 7.72 -9.20 -37.61
CA ARG A 408 7.02 -9.03 -38.91
C ARG A 408 7.22 -10.20 -39.88
N THR A 409 8.08 -11.14 -39.54
CA THR A 409 8.20 -12.47 -40.15
C THR A 409 7.56 -13.49 -39.23
#